data_AF-A0A3B9HQE5-F1
#
_entry.id   AF-A0A3B9HQE5-F1
#
_cell.length_a   1.000
_cell.length_b   1.000
_cell.length_c   1.000
_cell.angle_alpha   90.00
_cell.angle_beta   90.00
_cell.angle_gamma   90.00
#
_symmetry.space_group_name_H-M   'P 1'
#
loop_
_entity.id
_entity.type
_entity.pdbx_description
1 polymer ?
#
loop_
_entity_poly.entity_id
_entity_poly.type
_entity_poly.pdbx_seq_one_letter_code
_entity_poly.pdbx_strand_id
1 'polypeptide(L)'
;MTTNDSPEQRRRDLAMIHLAKKELDLDDDMYRDILQQCCQAESAAELDAPNRRKLLAFFRGRGWGRRDHTQKRPKNMNVPDRSRLLKKIEALLAEAQRPWSYADKLAKTMWKVDSLTFCEPKHLNGIIAALVKDAQRHGRRTA
;
A
#
# COMPACT_ATOMS: atom_id res chain seq x y z
N MET A 1 -19.97 2.74 30.76
CA MET A 1 -19.40 2.12 29.55
C MET A 1 -18.12 1.39 29.93
N THR A 2 -18.12 0.06 29.96
CA THR A 2 -16.93 -0.74 30.29
C THR A 2 -16.10 -0.95 29.02
N THR A 3 -14.96 -0.27 28.91
CA THR A 3 -14.01 -0.53 27.82
C THR A 3 -13.31 -1.84 28.09
N ASN A 4 -13.64 -2.87 27.30
CA ASN A 4 -12.94 -4.14 27.26
C ASN A 4 -11.53 -3.92 26.68
N ASP A 5 -10.59 -3.47 27.52
CA ASP A 5 -9.19 -3.24 27.16
C ASP A 5 -8.35 -4.42 27.65
N SER A 6 -8.20 -5.45 26.80
CA SER A 6 -7.34 -6.58 27.12
C SER A 6 -5.86 -6.14 27.11
N PRO A 7 -5.02 -6.65 28.02
CA PRO A 7 -3.60 -6.26 28.11
C PRO A 7 -2.82 -6.51 26.80
N GLU A 8 -3.23 -7.49 26.00
CA GLU A 8 -2.67 -7.72 24.66
C GLU A 8 -2.98 -6.58 23.68
N GLN A 9 -4.19 -6.04 23.71
CA GLN A 9 -4.60 -4.94 22.84
C GLN A 9 -3.79 -3.68 23.17
N ARG A 10 -3.61 -3.40 24.46
CA ARG A 10 -2.73 -2.31 24.92
C ARG A 10 -1.31 -2.47 24.39
N ARG A 11 -0.71 -3.66 24.48
CA ARG A 11 0.63 -3.93 23.95
C ARG A 11 0.71 -3.72 22.43
N ARG A 12 -0.28 -4.19 21.68
CA ARG A 12 -0.38 -3.98 20.23
C ARG A 12 -0.49 -2.51 19.87
N ASP A 13 -1.36 -1.77 20.55
CA ASP A 13 -1.57 -0.34 20.29
C ASP A 13 -0.30 0.47 20.58
N LEU A 14 0.38 0.20 21.69
CA LEU A 14 1.66 0.85 22.02
C LEU A 14 2.74 0.54 20.98
N ALA A 15 2.88 -0.72 20.57
CA ALA A 15 3.82 -1.11 19.53
C ALA A 15 3.54 -0.38 18.20
N MET A 16 2.27 -0.26 17.82
CA MET A 16 1.84 0.49 16.64
C MET A 16 2.15 1.98 16.74
N ILE A 17 1.94 2.59 17.91
CA ILE A 17 2.29 4.00 18.17
C ILE A 17 3.81 4.23 18.01
N HIS A 18 4.64 3.33 18.54
CA HIS A 18 6.10 3.44 18.39
C HIS A 18 6.56 3.19 16.95
N LEU A 19 5.93 2.25 16.24
CA LEU A 19 6.17 2.06 14.80
C LEU A 19 5.79 3.31 14.01
N ALA A 20 4.65 3.93 14.33
CA ALA A 20 4.20 5.17 13.71
C ALA A 20 5.18 6.32 13.90
N LYS A 21 5.68 6.50 15.13
CA LYS A 21 6.71 7.48 15.44
C LYS A 21 7.95 7.28 14.56
N LYS A 22 8.41 6.04 14.42
CA LYS A 22 9.57 5.68 13.60
C LYS A 22 9.33 5.87 12.10
N GLU A 23 8.18 5.44 11.58
CA GLU A 23 7.85 5.55 10.15
C GLU A 23 7.58 6.99 9.70
N LEU A 24 7.11 7.84 10.61
CA LEU A 24 6.90 9.26 10.38
C LEU A 24 8.13 10.13 10.69
N ASP A 25 9.22 9.52 11.15
CA ASP A 25 10.46 10.22 11.54
C ASP A 25 10.21 11.38 12.52
N LEU A 26 9.38 11.12 13.54
CA LEU A 26 9.04 12.12 14.55
C LEU A 26 10.11 12.17 15.65
N ASP A 27 10.71 13.34 15.82
CA ASP A 27 11.56 13.66 16.96
C ASP A 27 10.82 13.50 18.30
N ASP A 28 11.58 13.26 19.37
CA ASP A 28 11.04 13.08 20.72
C ASP A 28 10.22 14.29 21.20
N ASP A 29 10.67 15.51 20.91
CA ASP A 29 9.97 16.75 21.27
C ASP A 29 8.66 16.90 20.50
N MET A 30 8.69 16.71 19.17
CA MET A 30 7.48 16.71 18.33
C MET A 30 6.49 15.64 18.77
N TYR A 31 6.98 14.45 19.13
CA TYR A 31 6.14 13.36 19.59
C TYR A 31 5.45 13.68 20.92
N ARG A 32 6.14 14.35 21.85
CA ARG A 32 5.56 14.83 23.12
C ARG A 32 4.53 15.93 22.90
N ASP A 33 4.78 16.87 21.99
CA ASP A 33 3.82 17.92 21.63
C ASP A 33 2.53 17.32 21.04
N ILE A 34 2.65 16.33 20.16
CA ILE A 34 1.51 15.60 19.60
C ILE A 34 0.72 14.87 20.70
N LEU A 35 1.39 14.22 21.66
CA LEU A 35 0.75 13.55 22.79
C LEU A 35 -0.05 14.53 23.65
N GLN A 36 0.53 15.70 23.92
CA GLN A 36 -0.14 16.77 24.67
C GLN A 36 -1.36 17.32 23.92
N GLN A 37 -1.22 17.64 22.63
CA GLN A 37 -2.30 18.19 21.82
C GLN A 37 -3.45 17.20 21.58
N CYS A 38 -3.13 15.93 21.29
CA CYS A 38 -4.16 14.95 20.95
C CYS A 38 -4.83 14.33 22.18
N CYS A 39 -4.06 14.10 23.26
CA CYS A 39 -4.47 13.24 24.36
C CYS A 39 -4.25 13.86 25.74
N GLN A 40 -3.68 15.07 25.85
CA GLN A 40 -3.33 15.72 27.11
C GLN A 40 -2.50 14.82 28.04
N ALA A 41 -1.59 14.04 27.46
CA ALA A 41 -0.75 13.07 28.16
C ALA A 41 0.74 13.37 27.92
N GLU A 42 1.57 13.12 28.92
CA GLU A 42 3.04 13.27 28.82
C GLU A 42 3.70 12.02 28.23
N SER A 43 3.06 10.86 28.37
CA SER A 43 3.60 9.58 27.92
C SER A 43 2.54 8.70 27.27
N ALA A 44 2.97 7.94 26.26
CA ALA A 44 2.12 6.93 25.62
C ALA A 44 1.70 5.80 26.58
N ALA A 45 2.49 5.57 27.64
CA ALA A 45 2.23 4.52 28.63
C ALA A 45 0.98 4.81 29.48
N GLU A 46 0.64 6.08 29.67
CA GLU A 46 -0.48 6.57 30.49
C GLU A 46 -1.78 6.73 29.69
N LEU A 47 -1.73 6.50 28.37
CA LEU A 47 -2.91 6.63 27.52
C LEU A 47 -3.93 5.54 27.81
N ASP A 48 -5.20 5.94 27.99
CA ASP A 48 -6.34 5.04 27.98
C ASP A 48 -6.64 4.48 26.58
N ALA A 49 -7.41 3.39 26.51
CA ALA A 49 -7.85 2.78 25.25
C ALA A 49 -8.44 3.76 24.21
N PRO A 50 -9.36 4.69 24.55
CA PRO A 50 -9.85 5.70 23.61
C PRO A 50 -8.74 6.65 23.12
N ASN A 51 -7.84 7.06 24.02
CA ASN A 51 -6.76 7.99 23.69
C ASN A 51 -5.72 7.35 22.76
N ARG A 52 -5.35 6.08 22.99
CA ARG A 52 -4.48 5.32 22.05
C ARG A 52 -5.08 5.22 20.66
N ARG A 53 -6.38 4.96 20.55
CA ARG A 53 -7.09 4.91 19.26
C ARG A 53 -7.12 6.28 18.58
N LYS A 54 -7.34 7.36 19.33
CA LYS A 54 -7.32 8.74 18.83
C LYS A 54 -5.96 9.11 18.26
N LEU A 55 -4.88 8.78 18.98
CA LEU A 55 -3.50 9.02 18.52
C LEU A 55 -3.17 8.24 17.24
N LEU A 56 -3.53 6.94 17.18
CA LEU A 56 -3.37 6.13 15.97
C LEU A 56 -4.18 6.67 14.78
N ALA A 57 -5.37 7.24 15.03
CA ALA A 57 -6.16 7.90 13.99
C ALA A 57 -5.49 9.19 13.49
N PHE A 58 -4.90 9.98 14.40
CA PHE A 58 -4.12 11.17 14.05
C PHE A 58 -2.93 10.83 13.15
N PHE A 59 -2.13 9.82 13.51
CA PHE A 59 -1.02 9.36 12.67
C PHE A 59 -1.49 8.89 11.29
N ARG A 60 -2.61 8.17 11.21
CA ARG A 60 -3.22 7.78 9.93
C ARG A 60 -3.66 8.96 9.08
N GLY A 61 -4.17 10.02 9.72
CA GLY A 61 -4.44 11.31 9.08
C GLY A 61 -3.19 11.91 8.45
N ARG A 62 -2.06 11.84 9.15
CA ARG A 62 -0.76 12.39 8.73
C ARG A 62 -0.02 11.57 7.65
N GLY A 63 -0.56 10.41 7.27
CA GLY A 63 0.00 9.55 6.22
C GLY A 63 0.59 8.24 6.71
N TRP A 64 0.63 8.00 8.03
CA TRP A 64 1.08 6.73 8.58
C TRP A 64 0.12 5.60 8.20
N GLY A 65 0.65 4.46 7.76
CA GLY A 65 -0.15 3.33 7.29
C GLY A 65 -0.92 3.57 5.99
N ARG A 66 -0.83 4.77 5.37
CA ARG A 66 -1.23 4.97 3.98
C ARG A 66 -0.14 4.35 3.12
N ARG A 67 -0.29 3.06 2.83
CA ARG A 67 0.36 2.50 1.65
C ARG A 67 -0.23 3.27 0.49
N ASP A 68 0.61 4.06 -0.17
CA ASP A 68 0.23 4.75 -1.37
C ASP A 68 -0.19 3.69 -2.39
N HIS A 69 -1.48 3.39 -2.43
CA HIS A 69 -2.13 2.60 -3.45
C HIS A 69 -2.39 3.47 -4.68
N THR A 70 -1.68 4.58 -4.90
CA THR A 70 -1.55 5.12 -6.25
C THR A 70 -0.87 4.02 -7.05
N GLN A 71 -1.73 3.32 -7.78
CA GLN A 71 -1.40 2.29 -8.73
C GLN A 71 -0.62 3.03 -9.81
N LYS A 72 0.71 3.11 -9.65
CA LYS A 72 1.57 3.92 -10.51
C LYS A 72 1.56 3.28 -11.89
N ARG A 73 0.63 3.74 -12.72
CA ARG A 73 0.62 3.49 -14.14
C ARG A 73 2.04 3.76 -14.66
N PRO A 74 2.63 2.86 -15.45
CA PRO A 74 3.97 3.06 -15.98
C PRO A 74 4.09 4.44 -16.65
N LYS A 75 5.14 5.21 -16.34
CA LYS A 75 5.32 6.57 -16.90
C LYS A 75 5.73 6.57 -18.38
N ASN A 76 6.11 5.41 -18.91
CA ASN A 76 6.65 5.20 -20.26
C ASN A 76 5.58 4.77 -21.31
N MET A 77 4.32 5.16 -21.11
CA MET A 77 3.19 4.77 -21.99
C MET A 77 3.31 5.22 -23.45
N ASN A 78 4.10 6.26 -23.74
CA ASN A 78 4.18 6.86 -25.08
C ASN A 78 5.36 6.38 -25.92
N VAL A 79 6.10 5.37 -25.46
CA VAL A 79 7.23 4.85 -26.24
C VAL A 79 6.69 3.92 -27.36
N PRO A 80 6.97 4.20 -28.65
CA PRO A 80 6.29 3.57 -29.78
C PRO A 80 6.26 2.04 -29.74
N ASP A 81 7.35 1.44 -29.27
CA ASP A 81 7.57 -0.02 -29.27
C ASP A 81 6.84 -0.78 -28.15
N ARG A 82 6.41 -0.07 -27.10
CA ARG A 82 5.77 -0.67 -25.90
C ARG A 82 4.40 -0.11 -25.58
N SER A 83 4.02 1.03 -26.16
CA SER A 83 2.74 1.70 -25.93
C SER A 83 1.56 0.75 -26.17
N ARG A 84 1.57 0.01 -27.29
CA ARG A 84 0.51 -0.96 -27.63
C ARG A 84 0.39 -2.08 -26.59
N LEU A 85 1.53 -2.61 -26.13
CA LEU A 85 1.57 -3.70 -25.16
C LEU A 85 1.07 -3.23 -23.79
N LEU A 86 1.54 -2.07 -23.34
CA LEU A 86 1.12 -1.50 -22.05
C LEU A 86 -0.38 -1.15 -22.06
N LYS A 87 -0.92 -0.62 -23.17
CA LYS A 87 -2.37 -0.38 -23.31
C LYS A 87 -3.19 -1.67 -23.26
N LYS A 88 -2.67 -2.76 -23.85
CA LYS A 88 -3.31 -4.07 -23.76
C LYS A 88 -3.30 -4.63 -22.33
N ILE A 89 -2.18 -4.48 -21.61
CA ILE A 89 -2.08 -4.83 -20.19
C ILE A 89 -3.09 -4.01 -19.37
N GLU A 90 -3.21 -2.71 -19.62
CA GLU A 90 -4.18 -1.83 -18.97
C GLU A 90 -5.61 -2.31 -19.18
N ALA A 91 -5.99 -2.68 -20.40
CA ALA A 91 -7.32 -3.20 -20.71
C ALA A 91 -7.61 -4.52 -19.98
N LEU A 92 -6.67 -5.47 -19.99
CA LEU A 92 -6.81 -6.75 -19.29
C LEU A 92 -6.89 -6.58 -17.77
N LEU A 93 -6.12 -5.65 -17.21
CA LEU A 93 -6.18 -5.31 -15.79
C LEU A 93 -7.51 -4.67 -15.42
N ALA A 94 -8.01 -3.75 -16.26
CA ALA A 94 -9.31 -3.10 -16.06
C ALA A 94 -10.48 -4.10 -16.12
N GLU A 95 -10.47 -5.03 -17.08
CA GLU A 95 -11.46 -6.11 -17.17
C GLU A 95 -11.42 -7.02 -15.93
N ALA A 96 -10.22 -7.33 -15.44
CA ALA A 96 -10.05 -8.15 -14.24
C ALA A 96 -10.30 -7.37 -12.92
N GLN A 97 -10.58 -6.06 -12.97
CA GLN A 97 -10.64 -5.16 -11.80
C GLN A 97 -9.38 -5.26 -10.91
N ARG A 98 -8.21 -5.42 -11.54
CA ARG A 98 -6.92 -5.58 -10.85
C ARG A 98 -6.05 -4.33 -11.02
N PRO A 99 -5.29 -3.94 -9.98
CA PRO A 99 -4.37 -2.81 -10.05
C PRO A 99 -3.09 -3.13 -10.86
N TRP A 100 -2.42 -2.09 -11.35
CA TRP A 100 -1.08 -2.18 -11.99
C TRP A 100 -0.04 -2.93 -11.15
N SER A 101 -0.14 -2.83 -9.81
CA SER A 101 0.75 -3.56 -8.90
C SER A 101 0.65 -5.08 -9.03
N TYR A 102 -0.46 -5.61 -9.56
CA TYR A 102 -0.56 -7.03 -9.89
C TYR A 102 0.36 -7.39 -11.06
N ALA A 103 0.39 -6.56 -12.10
CA ALA A 103 1.28 -6.77 -13.24
C ALA A 103 2.76 -6.50 -12.89
N ASP A 104 3.07 -5.54 -12.00
CA ASP A 104 4.43 -5.39 -11.45
C ASP A 104 4.87 -6.62 -10.65
N LYS A 105 3.98 -7.23 -9.86
CA LYS A 105 4.27 -8.50 -9.16
C LYS A 105 4.52 -9.66 -10.13
N LEU A 106 3.80 -9.72 -11.25
CA LEU A 106 4.07 -10.71 -12.30
C LEU A 106 5.46 -10.49 -12.92
N ALA A 107 5.81 -9.24 -13.23
CA ALA A 107 7.13 -8.88 -13.74
C ALA A 107 8.25 -9.29 -12.76
N LYS A 108 8.05 -9.04 -11.46
CA LYS A 108 8.97 -9.43 -10.40
C LYS A 108 9.07 -10.95 -10.23
N THR A 109 7.99 -11.69 -10.45
CA THR A 109 7.99 -13.15 -10.31
C THR A 109 8.68 -13.83 -11.48
N MET A 110 8.39 -13.40 -12.70
CA MET A 110 8.89 -14.04 -13.94
C MET A 110 10.31 -13.58 -14.31
N TRP A 111 10.64 -12.30 -14.16
CA TRP A 111 11.91 -11.73 -14.61
C TRP A 111 12.68 -10.97 -13.53
N LYS A 112 12.22 -11.00 -12.27
CA LYS A 112 12.86 -10.27 -11.15
C LYS A 112 12.98 -8.76 -11.39
N VAL A 113 12.12 -8.19 -12.25
CA VAL A 113 12.06 -6.76 -12.52
C VAL A 113 11.02 -6.11 -11.61
N ASP A 114 11.40 -5.08 -10.85
CA ASP A 114 10.53 -4.45 -9.85
C ASP A 114 9.36 -3.62 -10.45
N SER A 115 9.46 -3.18 -11.71
CA SER A 115 8.35 -2.45 -12.36
C SER A 115 8.31 -2.65 -13.87
N LEU A 116 7.09 -2.67 -14.42
CA LEU A 116 6.82 -2.68 -15.86
C LEU A 116 7.50 -1.53 -16.63
N THR A 117 7.86 -0.45 -15.94
CA THR A 117 8.61 0.67 -16.52
C THR A 117 9.97 0.23 -17.09
N PHE A 118 10.59 -0.78 -16.46
CA PHE A 118 11.90 -1.33 -16.83
C PHE A 118 11.80 -2.59 -17.69
N CYS A 119 10.58 -3.08 -17.98
CA CYS A 119 10.40 -4.26 -18.81
C CYS A 119 10.66 -3.97 -20.29
N GLU A 120 11.40 -4.87 -20.93
CA GLU A 120 11.53 -4.94 -22.38
C GLU A 120 10.22 -5.41 -23.05
N PRO A 121 10.00 -5.11 -24.35
CA PRO A 121 8.81 -5.53 -25.08
C PRO A 121 8.52 -7.04 -25.02
N LYS A 122 9.58 -7.87 -25.00
CA LYS A 122 9.48 -9.33 -24.84
C LYS A 122 8.86 -9.72 -23.48
N HIS A 123 9.24 -9.04 -22.41
CA HIS A 123 8.70 -9.29 -21.06
C HIS A 123 7.23 -8.85 -20.98
N LEU A 124 6.88 -7.72 -21.60
CA LEU A 124 5.49 -7.24 -21.65
C LEU A 124 4.55 -8.23 -22.36
N ASN A 125 5.00 -8.82 -23.48
CA ASN A 125 4.23 -9.87 -24.16
C ASN A 125 4.01 -11.11 -23.27
N GLY A 126 5.02 -11.53 -22.50
CA GLY A 126 4.86 -12.62 -21.54
C GLY A 126 3.84 -12.31 -20.43
N ILE A 127 3.79 -11.05 -19.97
CA ILE A 127 2.78 -10.61 -18.99
C ILE A 127 1.37 -10.63 -19.59
N ILE A 128 1.22 -10.17 -20.84
CA ILE A 128 -0.05 -10.27 -21.56
C ILE A 128 -0.50 -11.73 -21.65
N ALA A 129 0.39 -12.65 -22.04
CA ALA A 129 0.07 -14.07 -22.14
C ALA A 129 -0.36 -14.67 -20.78
N ALA A 130 0.32 -14.29 -19.69
CA ALA A 130 -0.06 -14.69 -18.34
C ALA A 130 -1.44 -14.15 -17.93
N LEU A 131 -1.74 -12.88 -18.23
CA LEU A 131 -3.03 -12.26 -17.93
C LEU A 131 -4.17 -12.87 -18.76
N VAL A 132 -3.94 -13.17 -20.04
CA VAL A 132 -4.91 -13.86 -20.91
C VAL A 132 -5.20 -15.26 -20.37
N LYS A 133 -4.17 -16.00 -19.95
CA LYS A 133 -4.35 -17.32 -19.33
C LYS A 133 -5.10 -17.26 -18.00
N ASP A 134 -4.84 -16.23 -17.18
CA ASP A 134 -5.62 -15.96 -15.96
C ASP A 134 -7.09 -15.66 -16.28
N ALA A 135 -7.34 -14.80 -17.26
CA ALA A 135 -8.69 -14.45 -17.70
C ALA A 135 -9.47 -15.68 -18.20
N GLN A 136 -8.83 -16.54 -19.01
CA GLN A 136 -9.43 -17.81 -19.47
C GLN A 136 -9.76 -18.75 -18.31
N ARG A 137 -8.86 -18.91 -17.33
CA ARG A 137 -9.10 -19.72 -16.13
C ARG A 137 -10.27 -19.22 -15.30
N HIS A 138 -10.53 -17.92 -15.33
CA HIS A 138 -11.63 -17.28 -14.62
C HIS A 138 -12.88 -17.04 -15.49
N GLY A 139 -12.93 -17.59 -16.71
CA GLY A 139 -14.08 -17.48 -17.62
C GLY A 139 -14.39 -16.06 -18.12
N ARG A 140 -13.39 -15.15 -18.12
CA ARG A 140 -13.54 -13.76 -18.56
C ARG A 140 -13.33 -13.64 -20.08
N ARG A 141 -13.99 -12.67 -20.73
CA ARG A 141 -13.92 -12.49 -22.19
C ARG A 141 -12.66 -11.72 -22.56
N THR A 142 -11.61 -12.45 -22.91
CA THR A 142 -10.42 -11.84 -23.50
C THR A 142 -10.76 -11.26 -24.88
N ALA A 143 -10.81 -9.92 -24.99
CA ALA A 143 -11.02 -9.19 -26.25
C ALA A 143 -9.77 -9.12 -27.14
#